data_AF-A0A4Q7M1I2-F1
#
_entry.id   AF-A0A4Q7M1I2-F1
#
_cell.length_a   1.000
_cell.length_b   1.000
_cell.length_c   1.000
_cell.angle_alpha   90.00
_cell.angle_beta   90.00
_cell.angle_gamma   90.00
#
_symmetry.space_group_name_H-M   'P 1'
#
loop_
_entity.id
_entity.type
_entity.pdbx_description
1 polymer ?
#
loop_
_entity_poly.entity_id
_entity_poly.type
_entity_poly.pdbx_seq_one_letter_code
_entity_poly.pdbx_strand_id
1 'polypeptide(L)'
;MTSDPMDVDALARQLLTGTADGLTLAAERVRAVAVPRTPIEYGDLRSSLTVDPAGPGDREATVFSDLPYAARQHEDLSLRHDDGQAKYLETAALDSADEVGQIIAAQVARALGG
;
A
#
# COMPACT_ATOMS: atom_id res chain seq x y z
N MET A 1 -3.20 10.56 44.13
CA MET A 1 -3.20 9.74 42.90
C MET A 1 -4.02 10.50 41.87
N THR A 2 -3.44 11.59 41.37
CA THR A 2 -4.05 12.43 40.32
C THR A 2 -4.01 11.63 39.04
N SER A 3 -5.17 11.29 38.51
CA SER A 3 -5.33 10.82 37.15
C SER A 3 -4.57 11.77 36.23
N ASP A 4 -3.59 11.25 35.52
CA ASP A 4 -2.80 12.03 34.55
C ASP A 4 -3.78 12.58 33.49
N PRO A 5 -3.89 13.92 33.30
CA PRO A 5 -4.65 14.44 32.18
C PRO A 5 -4.09 13.80 30.91
N MET A 6 -4.95 13.28 30.02
CA MET A 6 -4.54 12.60 28.78
C MET A 6 -3.32 13.30 28.16
N ASP A 7 -2.20 12.57 28.06
CA ASP A 7 -1.03 13.04 27.31
C ASP A 7 -1.39 13.03 25.82
N VAL A 8 -1.96 14.16 25.38
CA VAL A 8 -2.44 14.34 24.00
C VAL A 8 -1.29 14.22 23.01
N ASP A 9 -0.06 14.56 23.41
CA ASP A 9 1.11 14.43 22.54
C ASP A 9 1.52 12.96 22.38
N ALA A 10 1.43 12.16 23.45
CA ALA A 10 1.61 10.72 23.34
C ALA A 10 0.52 10.07 22.49
N LEU A 11 -0.73 10.48 22.67
CA LEU A 11 -1.86 9.99 21.87
C LEU A 11 -1.69 10.35 20.38
N ALA A 12 -1.30 11.58 20.07
CA ALA A 12 -1.05 12.02 18.71
C ALA A 12 0.07 11.22 18.05
N ARG A 13 1.17 10.95 18.78
CA ARG A 13 2.27 10.10 18.30
C ARG A 13 1.79 8.68 18.02
N GLN A 14 1.01 8.07 18.92
CA GLN A 14 0.44 6.75 18.71
C GLN A 14 -0.44 6.68 17.47
N LEU A 15 -1.31 7.68 17.28
CA LEU A 15 -2.18 7.77 16.10
C LEU A 15 -1.37 7.87 14.80
N LEU A 16 -0.34 8.70 14.78
CA LEU A 16 0.52 8.87 13.59
C LEU A 16 1.31 7.61 13.27
N THR A 17 1.85 6.92 14.29
CA THR A 17 2.53 5.63 14.12
C THR A 17 1.56 4.57 13.58
N GLY A 18 0.38 4.40 14.19
CA GLY A 18 -0.61 3.43 13.72
C GLY A 18 -1.12 3.72 12.31
N THR A 19 -1.17 5.01 11.93
CA THR A 19 -1.51 5.42 10.56
C THR A 19 -0.42 4.99 9.57
N ALA A 20 0.86 5.26 9.86
CA ALA A 20 1.97 4.88 9.00
C ALA A 20 2.09 3.36 8.84
N ASP A 21 1.93 2.60 9.94
CA ASP A 21 1.90 1.14 9.92
C ASP A 21 0.73 0.61 9.07
N GLY A 22 -0.45 1.22 9.25
CA GLY A 22 -1.66 0.92 8.47
C GLY A 22 -1.47 1.15 6.97
N LEU A 23 -0.90 2.29 6.59
CA LEU A 23 -0.64 2.64 5.19
C LEU A 23 0.38 1.70 4.56
N THR A 24 1.46 1.38 5.27
CA THR A 24 2.48 0.45 4.79
C THR A 24 1.88 -0.94 4.56
N LEU A 25 1.10 -1.45 5.52
CA LEU A 25 0.46 -2.76 5.39
C LEU A 25 -0.61 -2.78 4.29
N ALA A 26 -1.35 -1.69 4.12
CA ALA A 26 -2.29 -1.52 3.02
C ALA A 26 -1.59 -1.50 1.66
N ALA A 27 -0.45 -0.82 1.54
CA ALA A 27 0.35 -0.84 0.31
C ALA A 27 0.88 -2.25 0.01
N GLU A 28 1.34 -3.01 1.00
CA GLU A 28 1.70 -4.42 0.82
C GLU A 28 0.51 -5.28 0.37
N ARG A 29 -0.70 -4.97 0.85
CA ARG A 29 -1.90 -5.65 0.37
C ARG A 29 -2.17 -5.34 -1.11
N VAL A 30 -2.11 -4.08 -1.52
CA VAL A 30 -2.25 -3.69 -2.93
C VAL A 30 -1.18 -4.37 -3.78
N ARG A 31 0.08 -4.40 -3.31
CA ARG A 31 1.17 -5.11 -3.99
C ARG A 31 0.87 -6.60 -4.14
N ALA A 32 0.40 -7.27 -3.09
CA ALA A 32 0.06 -8.69 -3.13
C ALA A 32 -1.02 -9.01 -4.18
N VAL A 33 -1.98 -8.10 -4.38
CA VAL A 33 -3.01 -8.22 -5.42
C VAL A 33 -2.48 -7.84 -6.81
N ALA A 34 -1.56 -6.86 -6.88
CA ALA A 34 -0.96 -6.41 -8.13
C ALA A 34 0.00 -7.44 -8.74
N VAL A 35 0.82 -8.14 -7.94
CA VAL A 35 1.80 -9.13 -8.42
C VAL A 35 1.21 -10.15 -9.40
N PRO A 36 0.13 -10.88 -9.10
CA PRO A 36 -0.45 -11.83 -10.06
C PRO A 36 -1.10 -11.15 -11.28
N ARG A 37 -1.38 -9.84 -11.23
CA ARG A 37 -1.93 -9.07 -12.35
C ARG A 37 -0.84 -8.47 -13.23
N THR A 38 0.37 -8.32 -12.71
CA THR A 38 1.49 -7.79 -13.47
C THR A 38 1.92 -8.79 -14.54
N PRO A 39 2.11 -8.36 -15.80
CA PRO A 39 2.58 -9.22 -16.88
C PRO A 39 3.84 -10.02 -16.52
N ILE A 40 3.86 -11.33 -16.81
CA ILE A 40 5.02 -12.20 -16.55
C ILE A 40 5.96 -12.31 -17.76
N GLU A 41 5.49 -12.02 -18.96
CA GLU A 41 6.23 -12.28 -20.20
C GLU A 41 7.45 -11.36 -20.34
N TYR A 42 7.48 -10.27 -19.55
CA TYR A 42 8.48 -9.24 -19.61
C TYR A 42 9.38 -9.27 -18.38
N GLY A 43 10.45 -10.07 -18.50
CA GLY A 43 11.64 -9.99 -17.65
C GLY A 43 11.32 -10.01 -16.16
N ASP A 44 11.73 -8.95 -15.47
CA ASP A 44 11.69 -8.79 -14.02
C ASP A 44 10.52 -7.94 -13.52
N LEU A 45 9.57 -7.53 -14.38
CA LEU A 45 8.51 -6.59 -14.02
C LEU A 45 7.66 -7.07 -12.83
N ARG A 46 7.11 -8.29 -12.91
CA ARG A 46 6.30 -8.88 -11.84
C ARG A 46 7.05 -8.94 -10.50
N SER A 47 8.32 -9.30 -10.53
CA SER A 47 9.17 -9.38 -9.32
C SER A 47 9.66 -8.02 -8.82
N SER A 48 9.68 -7.00 -9.67
CA SER A 48 10.16 -5.65 -9.33
C SER A 48 9.18 -4.82 -8.52
N LEU A 49 7.91 -5.23 -8.43
CA LEU A 49 6.95 -4.50 -7.62
C LEU A 49 7.45 -4.46 -6.17
N THR A 50 7.55 -3.25 -5.62
CA THR A 50 7.99 -3.00 -4.26
C THR A 50 7.12 -1.96 -3.58
N VAL A 51 7.18 -1.91 -2.26
CA VAL A 51 6.56 -0.88 -1.42
C VAL A 51 7.61 0.08 -0.93
N ASP A 52 7.38 1.38 -1.10
CA ASP A 52 8.00 2.42 -0.29
C ASP A 52 7.10 2.65 0.94
N PRO A 53 7.57 2.30 2.16
CA PRO A 53 6.74 2.37 3.36
C PRO A 53 6.45 3.81 3.77
N ALA A 54 5.36 4.02 4.50
CA ALA A 54 5.07 5.32 5.09
C ALA A 54 6.06 5.63 6.22
N GLY A 55 6.71 6.79 6.16
CA GLY A 55 7.57 7.27 7.22
C GLY A 55 6.80 7.78 8.45
N PRO A 56 7.49 7.99 9.59
CA PRO A 56 6.88 8.55 10.80
C PRO A 56 6.33 9.96 10.56
N GLY A 57 5.01 10.10 10.49
CA GLY A 57 4.33 11.37 10.22
C GLY A 57 3.95 11.58 8.75
N ASP A 58 4.39 10.68 7.86
CA ASP A 58 3.93 10.64 6.47
C ASP A 58 2.54 9.99 6.40
N ARG A 59 1.76 10.41 5.41
CA ARG A 59 0.41 9.92 5.17
C ARG A 59 0.30 9.17 3.85
N GLU A 60 1.41 8.62 3.39
CA GLU A 60 1.53 8.00 2.09
C GLU A 60 2.49 6.81 2.16
N ALA A 61 2.09 5.70 1.54
CA ALA A 61 2.94 4.57 1.21
C ALA A 61 2.70 4.26 -0.27
N THR A 62 3.75 3.90 -1.00
CA THR A 62 3.70 3.80 -2.46
C THR A 62 3.99 2.37 -2.91
N VAL A 63 3.19 1.84 -3.84
CA VAL A 63 3.53 0.61 -4.56
C VAL A 63 4.03 0.99 -5.96
N PHE A 64 5.23 0.56 -6.33
CA PHE A 64 5.84 0.97 -7.60
C PHE A 64 6.75 -0.10 -8.22
N SER A 65 7.16 0.15 -9.45
CA SER A 65 8.32 -0.45 -10.13
C SER A 65 9.11 0.69 -10.77
N ASP A 66 10.43 0.64 -10.66
CA ASP A 66 11.37 1.64 -11.21
C ASP A 66 11.88 1.26 -12.61
N LEU A 67 11.43 0.13 -13.16
CA LEU A 67 11.85 -0.32 -14.48
C LEU A 67 11.34 0.63 -15.56
N PRO A 68 12.19 1.03 -16.53
CA PRO A 68 11.85 2.05 -17.53
C PRO A 68 10.68 1.64 -18.43
N TYR A 69 10.41 0.34 -18.54
CA TYR A 69 9.32 -0.21 -19.34
C TYR A 69 8.03 -0.48 -18.54
N ALA A 70 8.05 -0.37 -17.21
CA ALA A 70 6.89 -0.64 -16.35
C ALA A 70 5.68 0.24 -16.72
N ALA A 71 5.92 1.55 -16.89
CA ALA A 71 4.86 2.50 -17.27
C ALA A 71 4.19 2.14 -18.59
N ARG A 72 4.96 1.69 -19.60
CA ARG A 72 4.38 1.25 -20.87
C ARG A 72 3.51 0.01 -20.70
N GLN A 73 4.00 -0.99 -19.97
CA GLN A 73 3.23 -2.22 -19.69
C GLN A 73 1.97 -1.92 -18.86
N HIS A 74 2.02 -0.88 -18.01
CA HIS A 74 0.89 -0.47 -17.18
C HIS A 74 -0.16 0.33 -17.96
N GLU A 75 0.25 1.19 -18.89
CA GLU A 75 -0.63 2.17 -19.53
C GLU A 75 -1.14 1.74 -20.92
N ASP A 76 -0.35 0.98 -21.68
CA ASP A 76 -0.66 0.66 -23.07
C ASP A 76 -1.70 -0.48 -23.19
N LEU A 77 -2.98 -0.10 -23.26
CA LEU A 77 -4.10 -1.03 -23.41
C LEU A 77 -4.13 -1.79 -24.75
N SER A 78 -3.22 -1.47 -25.70
CA SER A 78 -3.09 -2.24 -26.95
C SER A 78 -2.23 -3.50 -26.78
N LEU A 79 -1.42 -3.57 -25.72
CA LEU A 79 -0.61 -4.73 -25.40
C LEU A 79 -1.52 -5.91 -25.00
N ARG A 80 -1.18 -7.09 -25.53
CA ARG A 80 -1.86 -8.34 -25.22
C ARG A 80 -0.91 -9.17 -24.35
N HIS A 81 -1.28 -9.34 -23.09
CA HIS A 81 -0.60 -10.22 -22.15
C HIS A 81 -1.27 -11.59 -22.18
N ASP A 82 -0.47 -12.65 -22.14
CA ASP A 82 -0.94 -14.02 -22.01
C ASP A 82 -1.30 -14.33 -20.54
N ASP A 83 -0.54 -13.77 -19.60
CA ASP A 83 -0.74 -13.82 -18.15
C ASP A 83 -0.45 -12.44 -17.51
N GLY A 84 -1.51 -11.83 -16.96
CA GLY A 84 -1.51 -10.49 -16.41
C GLY A 84 -2.35 -9.52 -17.23
N GLN A 85 -2.23 -8.23 -16.92
CA GLN A 85 -3.01 -7.16 -17.56
C GLN A 85 -2.31 -5.81 -17.46
N ALA A 86 -2.63 -4.91 -18.39
CA ALA A 86 -2.39 -3.48 -18.19
C ALA A 86 -3.20 -2.98 -16.97
N LYS A 87 -2.84 -1.81 -16.45
CA LYS A 87 -3.47 -1.22 -15.26
C LYS A 87 -3.42 -2.12 -14.02
N TYR A 88 -2.39 -2.95 -13.89
CA TYR A 88 -2.25 -3.91 -12.78
C TYR A 88 -2.18 -3.26 -11.39
N LEU A 89 -1.56 -2.09 -11.23
CA LEU A 89 -1.58 -1.31 -9.97
C LEU A 89 -2.94 -0.66 -9.71
N GLU A 90 -3.49 0.10 -10.67
CA GLU A 90 -4.78 0.78 -10.56
C GLU A 90 -5.91 -0.19 -10.22
N THR A 91 -6.03 -1.28 -10.98
CA THR A 91 -7.07 -2.29 -10.72
C THR A 91 -6.87 -2.98 -9.37
N ALA A 92 -5.63 -3.26 -8.96
CA ALA A 92 -5.37 -3.83 -7.65
C ALA A 92 -5.74 -2.87 -6.52
N ALA A 93 -5.46 -1.57 -6.68
CA ALA A 93 -5.84 -0.54 -5.72
C ALA A 93 -7.36 -0.39 -5.62
N LEU A 94 -8.06 -0.34 -6.76
CA LEU A 94 -9.52 -0.26 -6.81
C LEU A 94 -10.19 -1.49 -6.17
N ASP A 95 -9.75 -2.70 -6.52
CA ASP A 95 -10.35 -3.93 -5.99
C ASP A 95 -10.04 -4.15 -4.49
N SER A 96 -8.96 -3.54 -4.00
CA SER A 96 -8.56 -3.65 -2.59
C SER A 96 -9.06 -2.48 -1.74
N ALA A 97 -9.81 -1.50 -2.29
CA ALA A 97 -10.10 -0.24 -1.62
C ALA A 97 -10.76 -0.42 -0.23
N ASP A 98 -11.76 -1.29 -0.13
CA ASP A 98 -12.44 -1.57 1.15
C ASP A 98 -11.51 -2.27 2.15
N GLU A 99 -10.72 -3.24 1.68
CA GLU A 99 -9.78 -3.99 2.52
C GLU A 99 -8.63 -3.10 3.02
N VAL A 100 -8.12 -2.21 2.16
CA VAL A 100 -7.13 -1.18 2.52
C VAL A 100 -7.67 -0.30 3.65
N GLY A 101 -8.91 0.18 3.54
CA GLY A 101 -9.54 0.97 4.60
C GLY A 101 -9.64 0.21 5.92
N GLN A 102 -10.01 -1.07 5.86
CA GLN A 102 -10.09 -1.94 7.04
C GLN A 102 -8.72 -2.19 7.67
N ILE A 103 -7.68 -2.41 6.87
CA ILE A 103 -6.30 -2.60 7.34
C ILE A 103 -5.82 -1.35 8.09
N ILE A 104 -6.00 -0.17 7.50
CA ILE A 104 -5.60 1.10 8.13
C ILE A 104 -6.36 1.30 9.45
N ALA A 105 -7.68 1.13 9.43
CA ALA A 105 -8.51 1.26 10.64
C ALA A 105 -8.08 0.30 11.75
N ALA A 106 -7.76 -0.95 11.40
CA ALA A 106 -7.30 -1.95 12.35
C ALA A 106 -5.95 -1.58 12.98
N GLN A 107 -5.00 -1.02 12.21
CA GLN A 107 -3.71 -0.60 12.76
C GLN A 107 -3.84 0.64 13.65
N VAL A 108 -4.68 1.61 13.27
CA VAL A 108 -4.98 2.76 14.13
C VAL A 108 -5.64 2.31 15.43
N ALA A 109 -6.62 1.40 15.38
CA ALA A 109 -7.26 0.87 16.58
C ALA A 109 -6.26 0.18 17.52
N ARG A 110 -5.38 -0.69 16.98
CA ARG A 110 -4.32 -1.35 17.74
C ARG A 110 -3.37 -0.37 18.40
N ALA A 111 -2.96 0.69 17.69
CA ALA A 111 -2.06 1.70 18.23
C ALA A 111 -2.69 2.50 19.39
N LEU A 112 -4.02 2.59 19.43
CA LEU A 112 -4.79 3.27 20.47
C LEU A 112 -5.26 2.32 21.60
N GLY A 113 -4.87 1.05 21.57
CA GLY A 113 -5.17 0.06 22.61
C GLY A 113 -6.49 -0.70 22.43
N GLY A 114 -7.06 -0.67 21.22
CA GLY A 114 -8.21 -1.49 20.80
C GLY A 114 -7.84 -2.85 20.23
#